data_AF-R7V504-F1
#
_entry.id   AF-R7V504-F1
#
_cell.length_a   1.000
_cell.length_b   1.000
_cell.length_c   1.000
_cell.angle_alpha   90.00
_cell.angle_beta   90.00
_cell.angle_gamma   90.00
#
_symmetry.space_group_name_H-M   'P 1'
#
loop_
_entity.id
_entity.type
_entity.pdbx_description
1 polymer ?
#
loop_
_entity_poly.entity_id
_entity_poly.type
_entity_poly.pdbx_seq_one_letter_code
_entity_poly.pdbx_strand_id
1 'polypeptide(L)'
;QLGLLLWLNKGEEHKDLYKFVTGARVTYEIYQRISSQSSLDAYQAQCIMGIVNYIKEHPKANQKELEKEVLKRIEVFKQQVEAI
;
A
#
# COMPACT_ATOMS: atom_id res chain seq x y z
N GLN A 1 -15.98 23.02 -2.36
CA GLN A 1 -16.66 24.02 -3.21
C GLN A 1 -15.70 24.76 -4.17
N LEU A 2 -14.47 24.27 -4.39
CA LEU A 2 -13.50 24.90 -5.32
C LEU A 2 -13.95 24.86 -6.78
N GLY A 3 -14.68 23.82 -7.20
CA GLY A 3 -15.15 23.67 -8.58
C GLY A 3 -16.16 24.74 -9.03
N LEU A 4 -16.96 25.30 -8.12
CA LEU A 4 -17.95 26.33 -8.46
C LEU A 4 -17.31 27.71 -8.62
N LEU A 5 -16.34 28.05 -7.76
CA LEU A 5 -15.56 29.28 -7.83
C LEU A 5 -14.68 29.33 -9.08
N LEU A 6 -14.15 28.19 -9.52
CA LEU A 6 -13.39 28.08 -10.76
C LEU A 6 -14.27 28.22 -12.01
N TRP A 7 -15.52 27.74 -11.95
CA TRP A 7 -16.48 27.78 -13.06
C TRP A 7 -17.00 29.20 -13.33
N LEU A 8 -17.22 30.00 -12.27
CA LEU A 8 -17.67 31.39 -12.37
C LEU A 8 -16.63 32.33 -13.03
N ASN A 9 -15.36 31.94 -13.06
CA ASN A 9 -14.27 32.75 -13.61
C ASN A 9 -13.95 32.42 -15.09
N LYS A 10 -14.78 31.61 -15.78
CA LYS A 10 -14.38 30.88 -16.99
C LYS A 10 -15.38 30.94 -18.14
N GLY A 11 -15.46 32.09 -18.78
CA GLY A 11 -15.71 32.09 -20.21
C GLY A 11 -14.45 31.61 -20.95
N GLU A 12 -14.58 30.56 -21.77
CA GLU A 12 -13.65 30.13 -22.83
C GLU A 12 -12.49 29.15 -22.52
N GLU A 13 -12.02 28.98 -21.29
CA GLU A 13 -10.75 28.24 -21.01
C GLU A 13 -10.88 26.75 -20.59
N HIS A 14 -11.80 26.00 -21.19
CA HIS A 14 -12.22 24.68 -20.68
C HIS A 14 -11.25 23.51 -20.93
N LYS A 15 -10.41 23.57 -21.97
CA LYS A 15 -9.55 22.42 -22.37
C LYS A 15 -8.37 22.18 -21.44
N ASP A 16 -7.73 23.26 -20.97
CA ASP A 16 -6.48 23.15 -20.21
C ASP A 16 -6.73 22.69 -18.77
N LEU A 17 -7.89 23.02 -18.21
CA LEU A 17 -8.29 22.55 -16.88
C LEU A 17 -8.68 21.09 -16.89
N TYR A 18 -9.39 20.66 -17.94
CA TYR A 18 -9.74 19.26 -18.08
C TYR A 18 -8.46 18.42 -18.17
N LYS A 19 -7.51 18.83 -19.02
CA LYS A 19 -6.18 18.19 -19.10
C LYS A 19 -5.43 18.21 -17.77
N PHE A 20 -5.45 19.32 -17.04
CA PHE A 20 -4.80 19.44 -15.74
C PHE A 20 -5.42 18.49 -14.70
N VAL A 21 -6.75 18.46 -14.58
CA VAL A 21 -7.46 17.59 -13.63
C VAL A 21 -7.28 16.12 -13.99
N THR A 22 -7.37 15.75 -15.27
CA THR A 22 -7.12 14.38 -15.72
C THR A 22 -5.66 13.99 -15.48
N GLY A 23 -4.69 14.86 -15.78
CA GLY A 23 -3.27 14.62 -15.53
C GLY A 23 -2.95 14.46 -14.04
N ALA A 24 -3.53 15.30 -13.18
CA ALA A 24 -3.41 15.19 -11.73
C ALA A 24 -4.00 13.86 -11.21
N ARG A 25 -5.11 13.40 -11.78
CA ARG A 25 -5.73 12.12 -11.41
C ARG A 25 -4.86 10.92 -11.80
N VAL A 26 -4.32 10.91 -13.03
CA VAL A 26 -3.44 9.83 -13.49
C VAL A 26 -2.15 9.77 -12.68
N THR A 27 -1.52 10.92 -12.41
CA THR A 27 -0.30 10.98 -11.59
C THR A 27 -0.55 10.53 -10.15
N TYR A 28 -1.70 10.89 -9.58
CA TYR A 28 -2.14 10.41 -8.27
C TYR A 28 -2.34 8.89 -8.25
N GLU A 29 -3.01 8.31 -9.25
CA GLU A 29 -3.24 6.87 -9.33
C GLU A 29 -1.93 6.09 -9.51
N ILE A 30 -0.99 6.59 -10.31
CA ILE A 30 0.35 6.01 -10.47
C ILE A 30 1.13 6.09 -9.16
N TYR A 31 1.12 7.26 -8.50
CA TYR A 31 1.78 7.45 -7.21
C TYR A 31 1.23 6.51 -6.13
N GLN A 32 -0.11 6.43 -6.01
CA GLN A 32 -0.74 5.49 -5.10
C GLN A 32 -0.37 4.05 -5.42
N ARG A 33 -0.38 3.65 -6.69
CA ARG A 33 -0.03 2.28 -7.08
C ARG A 33 1.42 1.92 -6.73
N ILE A 34 2.37 2.83 -6.97
CA ILE A 34 3.77 2.64 -6.60
C ILE A 34 3.93 2.62 -5.07
N SER A 35 3.26 3.54 -4.37
CA SER A 35 3.29 3.59 -2.91
C SER A 35 2.69 2.33 -2.28
N SER A 36 1.56 1.84 -2.80
CA SER A 36 0.92 0.60 -2.35
C SER A 36 1.82 -0.61 -2.62
N GLN A 37 2.50 -0.66 -3.76
CA GLN A 37 3.45 -1.73 -4.05
C GLN A 37 4.67 -1.69 -3.10
N SER A 38 5.18 -0.50 -2.79
CA SER A 38 6.23 -0.33 -1.77
C SER A 38 5.75 -0.74 -0.37
N SER A 39 4.48 -0.49 -0.02
CA SER A 39 3.90 -0.90 1.27
C SER A 39 3.73 -2.42 1.35
N LEU A 40 3.28 -3.06 0.27
CA LEU A 40 3.17 -4.52 0.18
C LEU A 40 4.53 -5.20 0.34
N ASP A 41 5.56 -4.70 -0.35
CA ASP A 41 6.93 -5.21 -0.25
C ASP A 41 7.47 -5.04 1.19
N ALA A 42 7.16 -3.92 1.85
CA ALA A 42 7.53 -3.68 3.23
C ALA A 42 6.85 -4.66 4.21
N TYR A 43 5.55 -4.94 4.03
CA TYR A 43 4.84 -5.92 4.86
C TYR A 43 5.34 -7.35 4.62
N GLN A 44 5.67 -7.70 3.37
CA GLN A 44 6.26 -9.00 3.05
C GLN A 44 7.62 -9.16 3.73
N ALA A 45 8.48 -8.13 3.66
CA ALA A 45 9.77 -8.13 4.33
C ALA A 45 9.63 -8.26 5.85
N GLN A 46 8.68 -7.55 6.46
CA GLN A 46 8.39 -7.66 7.90
C GLN A 46 7.95 -9.07 8.31
N CYS A 47 7.08 -9.71 7.51
CA CYS A 47 6.64 -11.09 7.75
C CYS A 47 7.83 -12.07 7.74
N ILE A 48 8.67 -11.99 6.71
CA ILE A 48 9.86 -12.83 6.55
C ILE A 48 10.85 -12.59 7.69
N MET A 49 11.15 -11.33 8.03
CA MET A 49 12.06 -10.99 9.13
C MET A 49 11.52 -11.51 10.46
N GLY A 50 10.21 -11.46 10.69
CA GLY A 50 9.58 -12.03 11.89
C GLY A 50 9.80 -13.53 12.02
N ILE A 51 9.64 -14.29 10.93
CA ILE A 51 9.89 -15.73 10.90
C ILE A 51 11.38 -16.02 11.13
N VAL A 52 12.27 -15.29 10.46
CA VAL A 52 13.72 -15.45 10.60
C VAL A 52 14.17 -15.17 12.03
N ASN A 53 13.65 -14.12 12.66
CA ASN A 53 13.96 -13.80 14.06
C ASN A 53 13.46 -14.90 15.00
N TYR A 54 12.25 -15.42 14.79
CA TYR A 54 11.74 -16.54 15.57
C TYR A 54 12.63 -17.79 15.46
N ILE A 55 13.09 -18.13 14.25
CA ILE A 55 14.00 -19.27 14.06
C ILE A 55 15.33 -19.05 14.81
N LYS A 56 15.85 -17.82 14.79
CA LYS A 56 17.09 -17.46 15.51
C LYS A 56 16.94 -17.54 17.02
N GLU A 57 15.80 -17.09 17.55
CA GLU A 57 15.50 -17.12 19.00
C GLU A 57 15.13 -18.52 19.49
N HIS A 58 14.57 -19.36 18.60
CA HIS A 58 14.14 -20.72 18.89
C HIS A 58 14.82 -21.75 17.97
N PRO A 59 16.16 -21.92 18.06
CA PRO A 59 16.92 -22.80 17.14
C PRO A 59 16.59 -24.29 17.27
N LYS A 60 15.83 -24.68 18.30
CA LYS A 60 15.34 -26.05 18.54
C LYS A 60 13.83 -26.20 18.33
N ALA A 61 13.18 -25.17 17.76
CA ALA A 61 11.75 -25.23 17.47
C ALA A 61 11.47 -26.44 16.56
N ASN A 62 10.47 -27.23 16.94
CA ASN A 62 10.03 -28.35 16.12
C ASN A 62 9.16 -27.83 14.95
N GLN A 63 8.91 -28.70 13.98
CA GLN A 63 8.16 -28.34 12.78
C GLN A 63 6.78 -27.74 13.08
N LYS A 64 6.04 -28.26 14.06
CA LYS A 64 4.72 -27.74 14.43
C LYS A 64 4.80 -26.34 15.04
N GLU A 65 5.86 -26.04 15.80
CA GLU A 65 6.09 -24.72 16.37
C GLU A 65 6.43 -23.69 15.30
N LEU A 66 7.28 -24.08 14.34
CA LEU A 66 7.61 -23.25 13.18
C LEU A 66 6.38 -22.99 12.30
N GLU A 67 5.61 -24.02 11.98
CA GLU A 67 4.36 -23.89 11.21
C GLU A 67 3.37 -22.95 11.89
N LYS A 68 3.22 -23.07 13.21
CA LYS A 68 2.34 -22.19 14.00
C LYS A 68 2.79 -20.73 13.93
N GLU A 69 4.08 -20.45 14.07
CA GLU A 69 4.57 -19.07 13.99
C GLU A 69 4.46 -18.52 12.56
N VAL A 70 4.77 -19.33 11.53
CA VAL A 70 4.61 -18.94 10.12
C VAL A 70 3.16 -18.58 9.83
N LEU A 71 2.20 -19.43 10.22
CA LEU A 71 0.78 -19.17 10.03
C LEU A 71 0.32 -17.88 10.72
N LYS A 72 0.78 -17.66 11.96
CA LYS A 72 0.51 -16.42 12.70
C LYS A 72 1.05 -15.19 11.97
N ARG A 73 2.27 -15.25 11.43
CA ARG A 73 2.87 -14.12 10.70
C ARG A 73 2.18 -13.87 9.37
N ILE A 74 1.73 -14.93 8.68
CA ILE A 74 0.91 -14.82 7.46
C ILE A 74 -0.44 -14.18 7.77
N GLU A 75 -1.07 -14.51 8.88
CA GLU A 75 -2.34 -13.89 9.28
C GLU A 75 -2.20 -12.38 9.53
N VAL A 76 -1.13 -11.97 10.22
CA VAL A 76 -0.81 -10.54 10.42
C VAL A 76 -0.52 -9.86 9.08
N PHE A 77 0.24 -10.49 8.20
CA PHE A 77 0.51 -9.96 6.86
C PHE A 77 -0.79 -9.77 6.07
N LYS A 78 -1.69 -10.77 6.09
CA LYS A 78 -2.99 -10.69 5.42
C LYS A 78 -3.80 -9.48 5.94
N GLN A 79 -3.87 -9.28 7.25
CA GLN A 79 -4.56 -8.13 7.84
C GLN A 79 -3.94 -6.79 7.42
N GLN A 80 -2.61 -6.70 7.32
CA GLN A 80 -1.91 -5.51 6.87
C GLN A 80 -2.16 -5.21 5.38
N VAL A 81 -2.23 -6.25 4.54
CA VAL A 81 -2.56 -6.14 3.11
C VAL A 81 -4.02 -5.71 2.92
N GLU A 82 -4.96 -6.25 3.69
CA GLU A 82 -6.39 -5.87 3.62
C GLU A 82 -6.65 -4.43 4.08
N ALA A 83 -5.72 -3.82 4.82
CA ALA A 83 -5.82 -2.45 5.31
C ALA A 83 -5.26 -1.39 4.34
N ILE A 84 -4.68 -1.79 3.19
CA ILE A 84 -4.24 -0.90 2.09
C ILE A 84 -5.39 -0.69 1.11
#